data_AF-A0A2A2KJQ4-F1
#
_entry.id   AF-A0A2A2KJQ4-F1
#
_cell.length_a   1.000
_cell.length_b   1.000
_cell.length_c   1.000
_cell.angle_alpha   90.00
_cell.angle_beta   90.00
_cell.angle_gamma   90.00
#
_symmetry.space_group_name_H-M   'P 1'
#
loop_
_entity.id
_entity.type
_entity.pdbx_description
1 polymer ?
#
loop_
_entity_poly.entity_id
_entity_poly.type
_entity_poly.pdbx_seq_one_letter_code
_entity_poly.pdbx_strand_id
1 'polypeptide(L)'
;MPHSILGFIVRINSTALNATKTYLTRLEQPIDNISMNLSSIEFFVELGSLFLFNETYSIEVSFYPEGKNGRNTLIRETIKKPEKDVCGKATQDIAKSWVPSFDPLTVNEITADVEVEFLPAPTSLCITHYSLYIQSMSSNRILDYVMVKATGNETRPRHTFKSMPREEKLMINLLATEPSKEQCVCTHFRCITVKSNEFTIPKMVHRSN
;
A
#
# COMPACT_ATOMS: atom_id res chain seq x y z
N MET A 1 1.31 7.70 40.86
CA MET A 1 1.44 6.28 40.49
C MET A 1 1.69 6.23 38.99
N PRO A 2 2.67 5.46 38.48
CA PRO A 2 2.80 5.24 37.05
C PRO A 2 1.47 4.67 36.55
N HIS A 3 0.98 5.18 35.43
CA HIS A 3 -0.25 4.69 34.84
C HIS A 3 0.07 3.55 33.88
N SER A 4 -0.83 2.60 33.75
CA SER A 4 -0.68 1.51 32.78
C SER A 4 -0.40 2.06 31.38
N ILE A 5 0.66 1.62 30.74
CA ILE A 5 0.92 1.90 29.32
C ILE A 5 -0.03 1.00 28.53
N LEU A 6 -0.93 1.63 27.78
CA LEU A 6 -1.96 0.96 26.98
C LEU A 6 -1.55 0.82 25.51
N GLY A 7 -0.48 1.50 25.10
CA GLY A 7 -0.10 1.62 23.70
C GLY A 7 0.97 2.66 23.44
N PHE A 8 1.19 2.90 22.15
CA PHE A 8 2.09 3.92 21.63
C PHE A 8 1.36 4.77 20.59
N ILE A 9 1.63 6.06 20.61
CA ILE A 9 1.25 7.00 19.56
C ILE A 9 2.49 7.28 18.73
N VAL A 10 2.37 7.12 17.42
CA VAL A 10 3.43 7.41 16.45
C VAL A 10 2.97 8.55 15.57
N ARG A 11 3.67 9.68 15.61
CA ARG A 11 3.42 10.83 14.74
C ARG A 11 4.54 10.94 13.73
N ILE A 12 4.18 11.01 12.46
CA ILE A 12 5.14 11.18 11.37
C ILE A 12 4.84 12.52 10.71
N ASN A 13 5.79 13.43 10.86
CA ASN A 13 5.71 14.76 10.29
C ASN A 13 6.64 14.87 9.08
N SER A 14 6.08 15.30 7.95
CA SER A 14 6.81 15.67 6.75
C SER A 14 6.80 17.18 6.59
N THR A 15 7.98 17.79 6.61
CA THR A 15 8.14 19.23 6.41
C THR A 15 7.78 19.67 4.99
N ALA A 16 8.07 18.86 3.98
CA ALA A 16 7.75 19.20 2.59
C ALA A 16 6.25 19.09 2.27
N LEU A 17 5.56 18.11 2.84
CA LEU A 17 4.12 17.95 2.64
C LEU A 17 3.28 18.78 3.62
N ASN A 18 3.93 19.42 4.60
CA ASN A 18 3.30 20.11 5.73
C ASN A 18 2.18 19.24 6.36
N ALA A 19 2.44 17.94 6.47
CA ALA A 19 1.45 16.95 6.83
C ALA A 19 1.96 16.14 8.03
N THR A 20 1.08 15.94 9.01
CA THR A 20 1.31 15.04 10.14
C THR A 20 0.30 13.90 10.07
N LYS A 21 0.78 12.66 10.02
CA LYS A 21 -0.05 11.48 10.25
C LYS A 21 0.19 10.92 11.64
N THR A 22 -0.89 10.57 12.32
CA THR A 22 -0.87 10.04 13.68
C THR A 22 -1.43 8.62 13.67
N TYR A 23 -0.69 7.70 14.28
CA TYR A 23 -1.06 6.30 14.43
C TYR A 23 -1.15 5.96 15.91
N LEU A 24 -2.13 5.15 16.29
CA LEU A 24 -2.27 4.61 17.64
C LEU A 24 -2.13 3.09 17.58
N THR A 25 -1.07 2.57 18.17
CA THR A 25 -0.85 1.14 18.37
C THR A 25 -1.24 0.80 19.79
N ARG A 26 -2.30 0.01 19.97
CA ARG A 26 -2.71 -0.49 21.29
C ARG A 26 -1.97 -1.78 21.61
N LEU A 27 -1.58 -1.96 22.86
CA LEU A 27 -1.05 -3.22 23.35
C LEU A 27 -2.20 -4.20 23.61
N GLU A 28 -1.95 -5.48 23.37
CA GLU A 28 -2.89 -6.54 23.75
C GLU A 28 -3.13 -6.57 25.26
N GLN A 29 -2.11 -6.26 26.04
CA GLN A 29 -2.17 -6.16 27.50
C GLN A 29 -1.50 -4.87 28.00
N PRO A 30 -2.10 -4.16 28.97
CA PRO A 30 -1.47 -3.02 29.61
C PRO A 30 -0.14 -3.37 30.30
N ILE A 31 0.83 -2.45 30.24
CA ILE A 31 2.10 -2.58 30.98
C ILE A 31 2.04 -1.65 32.19
N ASP A 32 1.92 -2.23 33.38
CA ASP A 32 1.84 -1.49 34.64
C ASP A 32 3.21 -1.13 35.24
N ASN A 33 4.27 -1.86 34.86
CA ASN A 33 5.63 -1.62 35.34
C ASN A 33 6.66 -1.98 34.25
N ILE A 34 7.57 -1.05 33.94
CA ILE A 34 8.64 -1.23 32.91
C ILE A 34 9.74 -2.20 33.40
N SER A 35 9.59 -2.83 34.57
CA SER A 35 10.55 -3.79 35.14
C SER A 35 10.41 -5.22 34.62
N MET A 36 9.72 -5.46 33.50
CA MET A 36 9.59 -6.79 32.90
C MET A 36 10.17 -6.80 31.49
N ASN A 37 11.22 -7.61 31.32
CA ASN A 37 11.63 -8.47 30.18
C ASN A 37 10.90 -8.34 28.81
N LEU A 38 10.52 -7.14 28.37
CA LEU A 38 10.08 -6.88 27.01
C LEU A 38 11.29 -6.42 26.23
N SER A 39 11.88 -7.33 25.45
CA SER A 39 13.09 -7.06 24.67
C SER A 39 12.88 -6.05 23.54
N SER A 40 11.65 -5.93 23.01
CA SER A 40 11.24 -4.92 22.03
C SER A 40 9.74 -5.01 21.77
N ILE A 41 9.12 -3.92 21.34
CA ILE A 41 7.76 -3.92 20.76
C ILE A 41 7.91 -3.40 19.33
N GLU A 42 7.62 -4.27 18.38
CA GLU A 42 7.67 -3.94 16.95
C GLU A 42 6.29 -3.47 16.48
N PHE A 43 6.26 -2.42 15.69
CA PHE A 43 5.05 -1.94 15.03
C PHE A 43 5.36 -1.65 13.57
N PHE A 44 4.42 -1.99 12.71
CA PHE A 44 4.49 -1.70 11.28
C PHE A 44 3.58 -0.52 10.99
N VAL A 45 4.16 0.56 10.46
CA VAL A 45 3.38 1.65 9.90
C VAL A 45 3.34 1.44 8.40
N GLU A 46 2.14 1.37 7.83
CA GLU A 46 1.96 1.29 6.38
C GLU A 46 2.19 2.68 5.78
N LEU A 47 3.42 2.89 5.27
CA LEU A 47 3.94 4.21 4.92
C LEU A 47 3.92 4.50 3.42
N GLY A 48 3.38 3.59 2.61
CA GLY A 48 3.43 3.65 1.14
C GLY A 48 3.00 5.00 0.59
N SER A 49 1.95 5.63 1.12
CA SER A 49 1.44 6.91 0.60
C SER A 49 2.23 8.17 0.99
N LEU A 50 3.27 8.08 1.83
CA LEU A 50 3.88 9.26 2.47
C LEU A 50 5.34 9.56 2.10
N PHE A 51 6.08 8.57 1.57
CA PHE A 51 7.52 8.71 1.42
C PHE A 51 7.95 9.28 0.07
N LEU A 52 8.38 10.54 0.13
CA LEU A 52 9.19 11.22 -0.85
C LEU A 52 10.68 10.99 -0.50
N PHE A 53 11.51 10.79 -1.53
CA PHE A 53 12.95 10.71 -1.33
C PHE A 53 13.57 12.09 -1.09
N ASN A 54 14.70 12.10 -0.40
CA ASN A 54 15.43 13.29 0.03
C ASN A 54 14.65 14.18 1.00
N GLU A 55 13.59 13.65 1.60
CA GLU A 55 12.85 14.31 2.65
C GLU A 55 13.31 13.83 4.03
N THR A 56 13.34 14.77 4.97
CA THR A 56 13.57 14.49 6.38
C THR A 56 12.23 14.35 7.07
N TYR A 57 11.97 13.17 7.59
CA TYR A 57 10.80 12.88 8.40
C TYR A 57 11.14 13.02 9.87
N SER A 58 10.25 13.66 10.62
CA SER A 58 10.32 13.71 12.07
C SER A 58 9.29 12.72 12.61
N ILE A 59 9.79 11.63 13.20
CA ILE A 59 8.99 10.58 13.81
C ILE A 59 9.01 10.80 15.32
N GLU A 60 7.85 11.07 15.90
CA GLU A 60 7.68 11.18 17.35
C GLU A 60 6.94 9.94 17.86
N VAL A 61 7.50 9.29 18.87
CA VAL A 61 6.88 8.15 19.56
C VAL A 61 6.57 8.56 21.00
N SER A 62 5.32 8.38 21.39
CA SER A 62 4.79 8.73 22.71
C SER A 62 4.06 7.53 23.34
N PHE A 63 4.06 7.43 24.66
CA PHE A 63 3.23 6.46 25.36
C PHE A 63 1.75 6.87 25.32
N TYR A 64 0.86 5.89 25.22
CA TYR A 64 -0.58 6.07 25.39
C TYR A 64 -1.03 5.50 26.73
N PRO A 65 -1.77 6.27 27.57
CA PRO A 65 -2.18 7.66 27.38
C PRO A 65 -1.01 8.67 27.50
N GLU A 66 -1.06 9.74 26.72
CA GLU A 66 0.01 10.76 26.66
C GLU A 66 0.17 11.51 27.97
N GLY A 67 1.38 12.03 28.20
CA GLY A 67 1.71 12.85 29.37
C GLY A 67 1.77 12.10 30.70
N LYS A 68 1.56 10.79 30.68
CA LYS A 68 1.47 9.97 31.90
C LYS A 68 2.71 9.11 32.17
N ASN A 69 3.46 8.70 31.14
CA ASN A 69 4.44 7.61 31.26
C ASN A 69 5.85 7.88 30.68
N GLY A 70 6.30 9.14 30.58
CA GLY A 70 7.68 9.47 30.21
C GLY A 70 7.79 10.48 29.07
N ARG A 71 9.02 10.65 28.54
CA ARG A 71 9.35 11.65 27.52
C ARG A 71 9.10 11.10 26.12
N ASN A 72 8.59 11.93 25.23
CA ASN A 72 8.46 11.61 23.81
C ASN A 72 9.85 11.38 23.20
N THR A 73 10.00 10.32 22.41
CA THR A 73 11.21 10.07 21.64
C THR A 73 11.02 10.68 20.27
N LEU A 74 11.88 11.63 19.90
CA LEU A 74 11.90 12.23 18.58
C LEU A 74 13.06 11.64 17.78
N ILE A 75 12.73 10.92 16.71
CA ILE A 75 13.68 10.37 15.75
C ILE A 75 13.56 11.22 14.49
N ARG A 76 14.69 11.72 14.00
CA ARG A 76 14.76 12.38 12.70
C ARG A 76 15.42 11.43 11.73
N GLU A 77 14.68 11.00 10.73
CA GLU A 77 15.17 10.09 9.72
C GLU A 77 15.06 10.75 8.35
N THR A 78 16.18 10.82 7.65
CA THR A 78 16.20 11.32 6.27
C THR A 78 16.22 10.14 5.34
N ILE A 79 15.17 10.00 4.53
CA ILE A 79 15.08 8.93 3.55
C ILE A 79 15.80 9.43 2.31
N LYS A 80 17.10 9.14 2.24
CA LYS A 80 17.91 9.56 1.10
C LYS A 80 17.49 8.82 -0.17
N LYS A 81 17.44 9.55 -1.28
CA LYS A 81 17.49 8.94 -2.61
C LYS A 81 18.81 8.17 -2.73
N PRO A 82 18.81 6.92 -3.20
CA PRO A 82 20.05 6.20 -3.46
C PRO A 82 20.93 6.96 -4.45
N GLU A 83 22.25 7.00 -4.21
CA GLU A 83 23.21 7.75 -5.02
C GLU A 83 23.45 7.15 -6.42
N LYS A 84 23.06 5.89 -6.66
CA LYS A 84 23.11 5.18 -7.96
C LYS A 84 21.98 4.16 -8.06
N ASP A 85 21.74 3.62 -9.28
CA ASP A 85 20.84 2.51 -9.66
C ASP A 85 21.09 1.16 -8.93
N VAL A 86 21.60 1.23 -7.70
CA VAL A 86 21.76 0.09 -6.83
C VAL A 86 20.60 0.16 -5.84
N CYS A 87 19.67 -0.76 -6.03
CA CYS A 87 18.61 -1.06 -5.08
C CYS A 87 19.29 -1.48 -3.76
N GLY A 88 19.65 -0.52 -2.90
CA GLY A 88 20.24 -0.78 -1.59
C GLY A 88 19.25 -1.55 -0.72
N LYS A 89 19.73 -2.24 0.33
CA LYS A 89 18.87 -3.09 1.19
C LYS A 89 17.59 -2.37 1.64
N ALA A 90 17.71 -1.12 2.09
CA ALA A 90 16.58 -0.31 2.54
C ALA A 90 15.52 -0.08 1.44
N THR A 91 15.92 0.20 0.20
CA THR A 91 14.95 0.43 -0.88
C THR A 91 14.42 -0.86 -1.49
N GLN A 92 15.18 -1.95 -1.43
CA GLN A 92 14.66 -3.29 -1.73
C GLN A 92 13.58 -3.69 -0.74
N ASP A 93 13.75 -3.41 0.55
CA ASP A 93 12.77 -3.76 1.57
C ASP A 93 11.49 -2.92 1.41
N ILE A 94 11.60 -1.63 1.08
CA ILE A 94 10.45 -0.77 0.73
C ILE A 94 9.76 -1.26 -0.54
N ALA A 95 10.51 -1.61 -1.58
CA ALA A 95 9.93 -2.05 -2.85
C ALA A 95 9.32 -3.46 -2.77
N LYS A 96 9.90 -4.37 -1.98
CA LYS A 96 9.33 -5.70 -1.69
C LYS A 96 8.10 -5.63 -0.80
N SER A 97 8.07 -4.68 0.15
CA SER A 97 6.91 -4.47 1.04
C SER A 97 5.80 -3.66 0.38
N TRP A 98 6.11 -2.87 -0.66
CA TRP A 98 5.09 -2.21 -1.45
C TRP A 98 4.34 -3.25 -2.29
N VAL A 99 3.04 -3.32 -2.04
CA VAL A 99 2.11 -4.16 -2.79
C VAL A 99 1.08 -3.24 -3.42
N PRO A 100 0.80 -3.36 -4.73
CA PRO A 100 -0.31 -2.63 -5.34
C PRO A 100 -1.60 -2.95 -4.57
N SER A 101 -2.39 -1.94 -4.25
CA SER A 101 -3.68 -2.12 -3.59
C SER A 101 -4.82 -1.71 -4.54
N PHE A 102 -5.78 -2.63 -4.68
CA PHE A 102 -7.07 -2.32 -5.29
C PHE A 102 -7.94 -1.61 -4.27
N ASP A 103 -8.71 -0.64 -4.72
CA ASP A 103 -9.95 -0.31 -4.05
C ASP A 103 -10.98 -1.44 -4.24
N PRO A 104 -12.08 -1.44 -3.46
CA PRO A 104 -13.15 -2.39 -3.67
C PRO A 104 -13.60 -2.39 -5.13
N LEU A 105 -13.57 -3.58 -5.75
CA LEU A 105 -14.02 -3.76 -7.13
C LEU A 105 -15.51 -3.42 -7.22
N THR A 106 -15.87 -2.64 -8.23
CA THR A 106 -17.28 -2.34 -8.50
C THR A 106 -17.75 -3.21 -9.66
N VAL A 107 -18.55 -4.23 -9.35
CA VAL A 107 -19.15 -5.11 -10.35
C VAL A 107 -20.56 -4.62 -10.65
N ASN A 108 -20.79 -4.13 -11.86
CA ASN A 108 -22.12 -3.80 -12.33
C ASN A 108 -22.84 -5.08 -12.76
N GLU A 109 -23.69 -5.60 -11.88
CA GLU A 109 -24.42 -6.84 -12.12
C GLU A 109 -25.35 -6.78 -13.34
N ILE A 110 -25.77 -5.58 -13.79
CA ILE A 110 -26.66 -5.44 -14.94
C ILE A 110 -25.85 -5.54 -16.24
N THR A 111 -24.80 -4.75 -16.39
CA THR A 111 -24.01 -4.74 -17.62
C THR A 111 -22.93 -5.83 -17.67
N ALA A 112 -22.68 -6.49 -16.53
CA ALA A 112 -21.50 -7.32 -16.29
C ALA A 112 -20.19 -6.55 -16.50
N ASP A 113 -20.20 -5.24 -16.28
CA ASP A 113 -18.98 -4.43 -16.31
C ASP A 113 -18.28 -4.50 -14.95
N VAL A 114 -16.95 -4.53 -14.98
CA VAL A 114 -16.11 -4.56 -13.80
C VAL A 114 -15.26 -3.31 -13.81
N GLU A 115 -15.57 -2.39 -12.91
CA GLU A 115 -14.81 -1.18 -12.69
C GLU A 115 -13.78 -1.40 -11.57
N VAL A 116 -12.57 -0.91 -11.87
CA VAL A 116 -11.36 -1.18 -11.12
C VAL A 116 -10.71 0.15 -10.86
N GLU A 117 -10.40 0.39 -9.59
CA GLU A 117 -9.66 1.55 -9.13
C GLU A 117 -8.50 1.03 -8.27
N PHE A 118 -7.32 1.65 -8.40
CA PHE A 118 -6.15 1.22 -7.65
C PHE A 118 -5.27 2.40 -7.26
N LEU A 119 -4.42 2.18 -6.25
CA LEU A 119 -3.43 3.15 -5.84
C LEU A 119 -2.11 2.91 -6.59
N PRO A 120 -1.62 3.88 -7.40
CA PRO A 120 -0.34 3.73 -8.06
C PRO A 120 0.78 3.76 -7.02
N ALA A 121 1.92 3.19 -7.41
CA ALA A 121 3.13 3.23 -6.61
C ALA A 121 3.53 4.68 -6.31
N PRO A 122 4.14 4.92 -5.14
CA PRO A 122 4.75 6.20 -4.82
C PRO A 122 5.73 6.63 -5.90
N THR A 123 5.81 7.94 -6.15
CA THR A 123 6.73 8.51 -7.15
C THR A 123 8.20 8.14 -6.89
N SER A 124 8.55 7.89 -5.62
CA SER A 124 9.84 7.35 -5.19
C SER A 124 10.17 6.00 -5.85
N LEU A 125 9.21 5.12 -6.11
CA LEU A 125 9.48 3.83 -6.79
C LEU A 125 9.63 3.95 -8.31
N CYS A 126 9.29 5.12 -8.88
CA CYS A 126 9.40 5.43 -10.31
C CYS A 126 8.66 4.45 -11.24
N ILE A 127 7.65 3.74 -10.73
CA ILE A 127 6.75 2.92 -11.53
C ILE A 127 5.75 3.85 -12.21
N THR A 128 5.76 3.84 -13.53
CA THR A 128 4.96 4.76 -14.37
C THR A 128 3.91 4.04 -15.20
N HIS A 129 3.99 2.73 -15.30
CA HIS A 129 3.15 1.90 -16.16
C HIS A 129 2.70 0.65 -15.40
N TYR A 130 1.43 0.31 -15.58
CA TYR A 130 0.81 -0.85 -14.96
C TYR A 130 0.09 -1.68 -16.01
N SER A 131 0.34 -2.98 -16.01
CA SER A 131 -0.49 -3.94 -16.73
C SER A 131 -1.66 -4.34 -15.84
N LEU A 132 -2.87 -4.04 -16.29
CA LEU A 132 -4.10 -4.47 -15.65
C LEU A 132 -4.80 -5.46 -16.58
N TYR A 133 -5.12 -6.64 -16.08
CA TYR A 133 -5.83 -7.63 -16.89
C TYR A 133 -6.76 -8.49 -16.06
N ILE A 134 -7.80 -8.98 -16.70
CA ILE A 134 -8.77 -9.89 -16.11
C ILE A 134 -8.66 -11.25 -16.79
N GLN A 135 -8.62 -12.30 -15.98
CA GLN A 135 -8.50 -13.68 -16.45
C GLN A 135 -9.59 -14.58 -15.87
N SER A 136 -9.96 -15.58 -16.66
CA SER A 136 -10.73 -16.72 -16.20
C SER A 136 -9.86 -17.60 -15.31
N MET A 137 -10.32 -17.95 -14.11
CA MET A 137 -9.60 -18.91 -13.26
C MET A 137 -9.77 -20.35 -13.72
N SER A 138 -10.87 -20.66 -14.42
CA SER A 138 -11.16 -22.01 -14.88
C SER A 138 -10.25 -22.42 -16.05
N SER A 139 -10.03 -21.49 -16.98
CA SER A 139 -9.25 -21.71 -18.22
C SER A 139 -7.85 -21.09 -18.17
N ASN A 140 -7.55 -20.30 -17.13
CA ASN A 140 -6.35 -19.48 -17.01
C ASN A 140 -6.11 -18.55 -18.21
N ARG A 141 -7.18 -18.22 -18.96
CA ARG A 141 -7.13 -17.37 -20.14
C ARG A 141 -7.33 -15.90 -19.75
N ILE A 142 -6.48 -15.02 -20.26
CA ILE A 142 -6.68 -13.57 -20.20
C ILE A 142 -7.87 -13.21 -21.10
N LEU A 143 -8.87 -12.58 -20.50
CA LEU A 143 -10.11 -12.18 -21.17
C LEU A 143 -9.97 -10.77 -21.75
N ASP A 144 -9.35 -9.86 -21.00
CA ASP A 144 -9.08 -8.49 -21.44
C ASP A 144 -7.85 -7.91 -20.71
N TYR A 145 -7.21 -6.91 -21.31
CA TYR A 145 -5.93 -6.35 -20.90
C TYR A 145 -5.82 -4.87 -21.25
N VAL A 146 -5.27 -4.07 -20.34
CA VAL A 146 -4.94 -2.67 -20.58
C VAL A 146 -3.60 -2.30 -19.94
N MET A 147 -2.90 -1.39 -20.61
CA MET A 147 -1.75 -0.68 -20.03
C MET A 147 -2.21 0.68 -19.51
N VAL A 148 -2.03 0.89 -18.21
CA VAL A 148 -2.37 2.15 -17.55
C VAL A 148 -1.07 2.89 -17.24
N LYS A 149 -0.93 4.11 -17.77
CA LYS A 149 0.15 5.01 -17.38
C LYS A 149 -0.30 5.83 -16.18
N ALA A 150 0.37 5.67 -15.05
CA ALA A 150 0.05 6.39 -13.84
C ALA A 150 1.27 6.59 -12.94
N THR A 151 1.26 7.65 -12.14
CA THR A 151 2.32 7.95 -11.15
C THR A 151 1.71 8.32 -9.80
N GLY A 152 2.48 8.17 -8.71
CA GLY A 152 2.00 8.37 -7.33
C GLY A 152 1.35 9.72 -6.99
N ASN A 153 1.38 10.70 -7.89
CA ASN A 153 0.68 11.98 -7.75
C ASN A 153 -0.71 11.99 -8.40
N GLU A 154 -1.06 10.98 -9.19
CA GLU A 154 -2.36 10.87 -9.84
C GLU A 154 -3.41 10.32 -8.86
N THR A 155 -4.59 10.95 -8.86
CA THR A 155 -5.75 10.46 -8.12
C THR A 155 -6.24 9.18 -8.78
N ARG A 156 -5.92 8.05 -8.15
CA ARG A 156 -6.51 6.70 -8.32
C ARG A 156 -6.97 6.38 -9.75
N PRO A 157 -6.08 5.79 -10.58
CA PRO A 157 -6.42 5.39 -11.93
C PRO A 157 -7.60 4.41 -11.94
N ARG A 158 -8.47 4.60 -12.92
CA ARG A 158 -9.71 3.84 -13.08
C ARG A 158 -9.81 3.22 -14.45
N HIS A 159 -10.29 1.99 -14.50
CA HIS A 159 -10.55 1.28 -15.74
C HIS A 159 -11.80 0.40 -15.62
N THR A 160 -12.51 0.21 -16.73
CA THR A 160 -13.72 -0.61 -16.76
C THR A 160 -13.60 -1.69 -17.83
N PHE A 161 -13.57 -2.95 -17.38
CA PHE A 161 -13.70 -4.12 -18.23
C PHE A 161 -15.17 -4.37 -18.54
N LYS A 162 -15.53 -4.47 -19.82
CA LYS A 162 -16.94 -4.52 -20.23
C LYS A 162 -17.42 -5.93 -20.52
N SER A 163 -18.67 -6.22 -20.16
CA SER A 163 -19.37 -7.46 -20.56
C SER A 163 -18.61 -8.74 -20.18
N MET A 164 -18.16 -8.83 -18.93
CA MET A 164 -17.40 -9.96 -18.42
C MET A 164 -18.27 -11.22 -18.23
N PRO A 165 -17.69 -12.43 -18.32
CA PRO A 165 -18.42 -13.69 -18.12
C PRO A 165 -19.11 -13.76 -16.75
N ARG A 166 -20.33 -14.29 -16.74
CA ARG A 166 -21.12 -14.53 -15.52
C ARG A 166 -20.97 -15.96 -15.06
N GLU A 167 -21.23 -16.19 -13.76
CA GLU A 167 -21.19 -17.50 -13.11
C GLU A 167 -19.81 -18.17 -13.17
N GLU A 168 -18.79 -17.43 -13.61
CA GLU A 168 -17.41 -17.87 -13.69
C GLU A 168 -16.57 -17.14 -12.64
N LYS A 169 -15.62 -17.88 -12.04
CA LYS A 169 -14.63 -17.29 -11.15
C LYS A 169 -13.58 -16.54 -11.98
N LEU A 170 -13.56 -15.23 -11.81
CA LEU A 170 -12.64 -14.32 -12.49
C LEU A 170 -11.57 -13.84 -11.50
N MET A 171 -10.40 -13.53 -12.03
CA MET A 171 -9.32 -12.90 -11.28
C MET A 171 -8.82 -11.69 -12.04
N ILE A 172 -8.83 -10.54 -11.38
CA ILE A 172 -8.15 -9.36 -11.87
C ILE A 172 -6.72 -9.32 -11.34
N ASN A 173 -5.78 -8.93 -12.18
CA ASN A 173 -4.37 -8.82 -11.84
C ASN A 173 -3.85 -7.43 -12.21
N LEU A 174 -3.09 -6.84 -11.29
CA LEU A 174 -2.39 -5.58 -11.45
C LEU A 174 -0.89 -5.81 -11.28
N LEU A 175 -0.12 -5.46 -12.30
CA LEU A 175 1.33 -5.62 -12.33
C LEU A 175 1.97 -4.27 -12.63
N ALA A 176 2.94 -3.88 -11.81
CA ALA A 176 3.86 -2.81 -12.17
C ALA A 176 4.75 -3.26 -13.34
N THR A 177 4.96 -2.41 -14.34
CA THR A 177 5.89 -2.69 -15.44
C THR A 177 7.10 -1.79 -15.35
N GLU A 178 8.26 -2.28 -15.80
CA GLU A 178 9.52 -1.54 -15.72
C GLU A 178 9.45 -0.23 -16.52
N PRO A 179 10.03 0.87 -16.00
CA PRO A 179 10.10 2.13 -16.74
C PRO A 179 11.05 1.99 -17.93
N SER A 180 10.74 2.68 -19.04
CA SER A 180 11.45 2.44 -20.29
C SER A 180 12.86 3.01 -20.37
N LYS A 181 13.24 4.09 -19.66
CA LYS A 181 14.51 4.79 -19.96
C LYS A 181 15.25 5.59 -18.87
N GLU A 182 14.90 5.59 -17.58
CA GLU A 182 15.63 6.44 -16.60
C GLU A 182 16.04 5.75 -15.29
N GLN A 183 17.08 6.31 -14.67
CA GLN A 183 17.75 5.89 -13.43
C GLN A 183 16.77 5.80 -12.26
N CYS A 184 16.26 4.60 -12.01
CA CYS A 184 15.21 4.31 -11.05
C CYS A 184 15.64 3.18 -10.12
N VAL A 185 15.26 3.30 -8.85
CA VAL A 185 15.77 2.43 -7.78
C VAL A 185 15.42 0.95 -7.99
N CYS A 186 14.34 0.64 -8.72
CA CYS A 186 13.79 -0.71 -8.86
C CYS A 186 13.92 -1.32 -10.26
N THR A 187 15.00 -1.05 -10.98
CA THR A 187 15.21 -1.55 -12.37
C THR A 187 15.90 -2.91 -12.46
N HIS A 188 16.08 -3.65 -11.36
CA HIS A 188 16.64 -5.01 -11.40
C HIS A 188 15.67 -6.04 -10.77
N PHE A 189 14.77 -6.54 -11.61
CA PHE A 189 14.21 -7.91 -11.68
C PHE A 189 13.47 -8.56 -10.50
N ARG A 190 13.30 -7.94 -9.32
CA ARG A 190 12.64 -8.64 -8.18
C ARG A 190 11.69 -7.82 -7.31
N CYS A 191 11.31 -6.62 -7.74
CA CYS A 191 10.45 -5.72 -6.95
C CYS A 191 9.02 -5.59 -7.48
N ILE A 192 8.69 -6.26 -8.59
CA ILE A 192 7.35 -6.22 -9.17
C ILE A 192 6.52 -7.32 -8.48
N THR A 193 5.64 -6.90 -7.58
CA THR A 193 4.64 -7.77 -6.96
C THR A 193 3.35 -7.70 -7.77
N VAL A 194 2.73 -8.87 -8.00
CA VAL A 194 1.41 -8.95 -8.63
C VAL A 194 0.36 -8.84 -7.55
N LYS A 195 -0.60 -7.93 -7.70
CA LYS A 195 -1.81 -7.96 -6.88
C LYS A 195 -2.95 -8.58 -7.66
N SER A 196 -3.63 -9.52 -7.02
CA SER A 196 -4.79 -10.19 -7.59
C SER A 196 -6.01 -10.05 -6.68
N ASN A 197 -7.19 -9.99 -7.29
CA ASN A 197 -8.46 -10.07 -6.57
C ASN A 197 -9.41 -11.00 -7.34
N GLU A 198 -10.08 -11.89 -6.63
CA GLU A 198 -10.93 -12.92 -7.19
C GLU A 198 -12.40 -12.59 -6.93
N PHE A 199 -13.26 -12.78 -7.93
CA PHE A 199 -14.68 -12.50 -7.80
C PHE A 199 -15.50 -13.33 -8.80
N THR A 200 -16.81 -13.33 -8.62
CA THR A 200 -17.77 -13.98 -9.52
C THR A 200 -18.91 -13.00 -9.78
N ILE A 201 -19.31 -12.85 -11.04
CA ILE A 201 -20.48 -12.04 -11.41
C ILE A 201 -21.71 -12.95 -11.38
N PRO A 202 -22.77 -12.62 -10.61
CA PRO A 202 -23.95 -13.48 -10.52
C PRO A 202 -24.72 -13.52 -11.84
N LYS A 203 -25.51 -14.59 -12.01
CA LYS A 203 -26.48 -14.70 -13.10
C LYS A 203 -27.55 -13.62 -12.95
N MET A 204 -28.03 -13.07 -14.07
CA MET A 204 -29.25 -12.28 -14.04
C MET A 204 -30.43 -13.17 -13.66
N VAL A 205 -30.95 -13.00 -12.45
CA VAL A 205 -32.25 -13.54 -12.10
C VAL A 205 -33.29 -12.57 -12.62
N HIS A 206 -33.97 -12.92 -13.72
CA HIS A 206 -35.20 -12.22 -14.06
C HIS A 206 -36.18 -12.44 -12.91
N ARG A 207 -36.52 -11.36 -12.20
CA ARG A 207 -37.75 -11.34 -11.41
C ARG A 207 -38.91 -11.40 -12.39
N SER A 208 -39.42 -12.61 -12.60
CA SER A 208 -40.75 -12.81 -13.14
C SER A 208 -41.71 -12.13 -12.16
N ASN A 209 -42.32 -11.02 -12.58
CA ASN A 209 -43.52 -10.50 -11.92
C ASN A 209 -44.70 -11.44 -12.17
#